data_AF-A0A7K0WMW1-F1
#
_entry.id   AF-A0A7K0WMW1-F1
#
_cell.length_a   1.000
_cell.length_b   1.000
_cell.length_c   1.000
_cell.angle_alpha   90.00
_cell.angle_beta   90.00
_cell.angle_gamma   90.00
#
_symmetry.space_group_name_H-M   'P 1'
#
loop_
_entity.id
_entity.type
_entity.pdbx_description
1 polymer ?
#
loop_
_entity_poly.entity_id
_entity_poly.type
_entity_poly.pdbx_seq_one_letter_code
_entity_poly.pdbx_strand_id
1 'polypeptide(L)'
;MARLAVDPQAFIRPSPAGTTLGGVTRATRETILVCEAAGFDIVLVETVGVGQSETMVAEMVDFFLVLMIAGAGDDLQGIKKGVLEMADMIAVNKADGDNRQRAELAAADYRAALHLLTPASLTWSPPVLLCSGLANQGLDELWQQILIHKEKMGASGELELRRSTQQVGWLNSMLDDRLRDDLRSYPELSQELDRLETAVQQGEITATSAVDQLWERYQQLR
;
A
#
# COMPACT_ATOMS: atom_id res chain seq x y z
N MET A 1 -7.42 -2.30 -19.57
CA MET A 1 -6.63 -3.55 -19.47
C MET A 1 -6.37 -4.24 -20.80
N ALA A 2 -7.37 -4.58 -21.62
CA ALA A 2 -7.14 -5.38 -22.85
C ALA A 2 -6.08 -4.81 -23.82
N ARG A 3 -6.00 -3.48 -23.96
CA ARG A 3 -4.95 -2.82 -24.76
C ARG A 3 -3.56 -2.94 -24.14
N LEU A 4 -3.44 -2.73 -22.83
CA LEU A 4 -2.17 -2.78 -22.09
C LEU A 4 -1.60 -4.21 -22.03
N ALA A 5 -2.47 -5.22 -21.92
CA ALA A 5 -2.05 -6.63 -21.82
C ALA A 5 -1.36 -7.17 -23.08
N VAL A 6 -1.50 -6.49 -24.22
CA VAL A 6 -0.87 -6.86 -25.50
C VAL A 6 0.18 -5.84 -25.96
N ASP A 7 0.40 -4.78 -25.18
CA ASP A 7 1.40 -3.78 -25.50
C ASP A 7 2.80 -4.34 -25.18
N PRO A 8 3.73 -4.43 -26.16
CA PRO A 8 5.07 -4.96 -25.91
C PRO A 8 5.91 -4.10 -24.96
N GLN A 9 5.51 -2.84 -24.71
CA GLN A 9 6.17 -1.95 -23.74
C GLN A 9 5.56 -2.07 -22.33
N ALA A 10 4.50 -2.86 -22.16
CA ALA A 10 3.87 -3.08 -20.88
C ALA A 10 4.15 -4.50 -20.36
N PHE A 11 4.41 -4.60 -19.05
CA PHE A 11 4.55 -5.87 -18.36
C PHE A 11 3.57 -5.92 -17.19
N ILE A 12 2.60 -6.83 -17.26
CA ILE A 12 1.56 -6.98 -16.23
C ILE A 12 1.81 -8.29 -15.48
N ARG A 13 1.88 -8.21 -14.15
CA ARG A 13 2.01 -9.37 -13.27
C ARG A 13 0.91 -9.36 -12.21
N PRO A 14 0.16 -10.46 -12.05
CA PRO A 14 -0.75 -10.58 -10.92
C PRO A 14 0.06 -10.69 -9.62
N SER A 15 -0.57 -10.25 -8.53
CA SER A 15 -0.01 -10.43 -7.20
C SER A 15 0.28 -11.92 -6.94
N PRO A 16 1.46 -12.27 -6.42
CA PRO A 16 1.80 -13.67 -6.13
C PRO A 16 0.85 -14.24 -5.06
N ALA A 17 0.48 -15.51 -5.21
CA ALA A 17 -0.29 -16.21 -4.18
C ALA A 17 0.62 -16.50 -2.97
N GLY A 18 0.38 -15.82 -1.85
CA GLY A 18 1.03 -16.08 -0.56
C GLY A 18 0.05 -16.64 0.45
N THR A 19 0.52 -17.47 1.38
CA THR A 19 -0.28 -17.97 2.52
C THR A 19 -0.54 -16.89 3.57
N THR A 20 0.27 -15.82 3.57
CA THR A 20 0.17 -14.66 4.45
C THR A 20 0.32 -13.36 3.65
N LEU A 21 -0.29 -12.29 4.16
CA LEU A 21 -0.22 -10.95 3.56
C LEU A 21 1.24 -10.45 3.43
N GLY A 22 2.12 -10.80 4.39
CA GLY A 22 3.54 -10.46 4.36
C GLY A 22 4.30 -11.05 3.17
N GLY A 23 4.05 -12.34 2.85
CA GLY A 23 4.68 -13.01 1.71
C GLY A 23 4.33 -12.39 0.35
N VAL A 24 3.11 -11.84 0.22
CA VAL A 24 2.68 -11.11 -0.98
C VAL A 24 3.46 -9.81 -1.14
N THR A 25 3.54 -9.02 -0.07
CA THR A 25 4.25 -7.74 -0.07
C THR A 25 5.74 -7.88 -0.34
N ARG A 26 6.36 -8.92 0.22
CA ARG A 26 7.75 -9.28 -0.06
C ARG A 26 7.99 -9.46 -1.56
N ALA A 27 7.24 -10.35 -2.18
CA ALA A 27 7.45 -10.71 -3.56
C ALA A 27 7.13 -9.54 -4.52
N THR A 28 6.16 -8.70 -4.18
CA THR A 28 5.90 -7.47 -4.94
C THR A 28 7.09 -6.51 -4.89
N ARG A 29 7.67 -6.23 -3.71
CA ARG A 29 8.85 -5.35 -3.61
C ARG A 29 10.06 -5.89 -4.35
N GLU A 30 10.35 -7.18 -4.22
CA GLU A 30 11.44 -7.82 -4.99
C GLU A 30 11.17 -7.71 -6.50
N THR A 31 9.92 -7.83 -6.93
CA THR A 31 9.53 -7.66 -8.34
C THR A 31 9.74 -6.22 -8.82
N ILE A 32 9.45 -5.20 -8.00
CA ILE A 32 9.72 -3.80 -8.34
C ILE A 32 11.20 -3.62 -8.71
N LEU A 33 12.12 -4.12 -7.86
CA LEU A 33 13.56 -4.03 -8.10
C LEU A 33 13.99 -4.75 -9.39
N VAL A 34 13.38 -5.91 -9.68
CA VAL A 34 13.64 -6.66 -10.92
C VAL A 34 13.15 -5.87 -12.14
N CYS A 35 11.98 -5.24 -12.07
CA CYS A 35 11.45 -4.40 -13.15
C CYS A 35 12.35 -3.19 -13.39
N GLU A 36 12.77 -2.49 -12.33
CA GLU A 36 13.71 -1.36 -12.44
C GLU A 36 15.04 -1.80 -13.08
N ALA A 37 15.61 -2.92 -12.63
CA ALA A 37 16.84 -3.48 -13.20
C ALA A 37 16.68 -3.94 -14.67
N ALA A 38 15.46 -4.33 -15.06
CA ALA A 38 15.13 -4.67 -16.45
C ALA A 38 14.92 -3.44 -17.35
N GLY A 39 15.01 -2.22 -16.81
CA GLY A 39 14.91 -0.97 -17.56
C GLY A 39 13.51 -0.36 -17.61
N PHE A 40 12.56 -0.84 -16.81
CA PHE A 40 11.28 -0.14 -16.63
C PHE A 40 11.51 1.11 -15.77
N ASP A 41 11.11 2.27 -16.28
CA ASP A 41 11.24 3.57 -15.62
C ASP A 41 9.96 3.99 -14.87
N ILE A 42 8.85 3.29 -15.13
CA ILE A 42 7.55 3.48 -14.48
C ILE A 42 7.06 2.12 -13.97
N VAL A 43 6.82 2.04 -12.66
CA VAL A 43 6.22 0.86 -12.01
C VAL A 43 4.93 1.28 -11.33
N LEU A 44 3.82 0.70 -11.75
CA LEU A 44 2.51 0.92 -11.15
C LEU A 44 2.15 -0.26 -10.25
N VAL A 45 1.87 0.01 -8.98
CA VAL A 45 1.46 -1.00 -7.99
C VAL A 45 0.00 -0.75 -7.64
N GLU A 46 -0.86 -1.71 -7.98
CA GLU A 46 -2.30 -1.65 -7.72
C GLU A 46 -2.67 -2.54 -6.52
N THR A 47 -3.51 -2.02 -5.62
CA THR A 47 -4.13 -2.83 -4.57
C THR A 47 -5.23 -3.71 -5.17
N VAL A 48 -5.27 -4.99 -4.79
CA VAL A 48 -6.29 -5.93 -5.27
C VAL A 48 -7.04 -6.54 -4.08
N GLY A 49 -8.35 -6.36 -4.02
CA GLY A 49 -9.24 -7.01 -3.05
C GLY A 49 -9.51 -6.21 -1.76
N VAL A 50 -10.04 -6.91 -0.75
CA VAL A 50 -10.39 -6.36 0.58
C VAL A 50 -9.33 -6.75 1.61
N GLY A 51 -8.68 -5.77 2.24
CA GLY A 51 -7.62 -6.01 3.24
C GLY A 51 -6.84 -4.73 3.58
N GLN A 52 -5.91 -4.79 4.53
CA GLN A 52 -4.98 -3.70 4.91
C GLN A 52 -3.83 -3.57 3.89
N SER A 53 -4.17 -3.57 2.60
CA SER A 53 -3.17 -3.55 1.51
C SER A 53 -2.72 -2.13 1.16
N GLU A 54 -3.48 -1.12 1.57
CA GLU A 54 -3.24 0.28 1.22
C GLU A 54 -1.96 0.81 1.84
N THR A 55 -1.76 0.58 3.15
CA THR A 55 -0.52 0.98 3.85
C THR A 55 0.70 0.28 3.28
N MET A 56 0.59 -1.01 2.97
CA MET A 56 1.70 -1.77 2.42
C MET A 56 2.11 -1.23 1.04
N VAL A 57 1.14 -0.90 0.19
CA VAL A 57 1.42 -0.27 -1.12
C VAL A 57 2.01 1.12 -0.94
N ALA A 58 1.46 1.96 -0.06
CA ALA A 58 2.01 3.29 0.24
C ALA A 58 3.47 3.24 0.71
N GLU A 59 3.85 2.20 1.46
CA GLU A 59 5.22 2.00 1.94
C GLU A 59 6.20 1.49 0.87
N MET A 60 5.75 1.15 -0.34
CA MET A 60 6.62 0.64 -1.42
C MET A 60 6.62 1.50 -2.68
N VAL A 61 5.92 2.63 -2.67
CA VAL A 61 5.83 3.54 -3.81
C VAL A 61 6.33 4.94 -3.45
N ASP A 62 6.76 5.66 -4.47
CA ASP A 62 7.14 7.07 -4.35
C ASP A 62 5.93 8.00 -4.27
N PHE A 63 4.80 7.59 -4.86
CA PHE A 63 3.59 8.38 -5.00
C PHE A 63 2.36 7.50 -4.81
N PHE A 64 1.48 7.86 -3.87
CA PHE A 64 0.26 7.13 -3.59
C PHE A 64 -0.98 7.86 -4.11
N LEU A 65 -1.59 7.31 -5.18
CA LEU A 65 -2.80 7.84 -5.81
C LEU A 65 -4.05 7.13 -5.27
N VAL A 66 -5.01 7.91 -4.77
CA VAL A 66 -6.31 7.40 -4.35
C VAL A 66 -7.36 7.69 -5.44
N LEU A 67 -7.95 6.64 -5.99
CA LEU A 67 -9.07 6.76 -6.92
C LEU A 67 -10.40 6.73 -6.16
N MET A 68 -11.19 7.79 -6.31
CA MET A 68 -12.54 7.90 -5.76
C MET A 68 -13.59 7.93 -6.87
N ILE A 69 -14.83 7.64 -6.54
CA ILE A 69 -15.98 7.88 -7.41
C ILE A 69 -17.02 8.70 -6.65
N ALA A 70 -17.80 9.51 -7.35
CA ALA A 70 -18.89 10.24 -6.74
C ALA A 70 -20.09 9.34 -6.45
N GLY A 71 -20.77 9.55 -5.32
CA GLY A 71 -22.04 8.89 -5.04
C GLY A 71 -21.93 7.42 -4.67
N ALA A 72 -20.78 7.00 -4.13
CA ALA A 72 -20.60 5.67 -3.56
C ALA A 72 -21.30 5.51 -2.19
N GLY A 73 -21.77 6.60 -1.59
CA GLY A 73 -22.46 6.63 -0.31
C GLY A 73 -22.25 7.97 0.37
N ASP A 74 -22.15 7.98 1.69
CA ASP A 74 -21.58 9.09 2.44
C ASP A 74 -20.08 9.12 2.09
N ASP A 75 -19.72 9.84 1.03
CA ASP A 75 -18.47 9.68 0.27
C ASP A 75 -17.21 9.83 1.17
N LEU A 76 -17.33 10.55 2.29
CA LEU A 76 -16.29 10.69 3.32
C LEU A 76 -16.24 9.52 4.33
N GLN A 77 -17.36 8.88 4.67
CA GLN A 77 -17.38 7.71 5.58
C GLN A 77 -16.86 6.44 4.91
N GLY A 78 -16.92 6.36 3.58
CA GLY A 78 -16.43 5.21 2.82
C GLY A 78 -14.90 5.08 2.80
N ILE A 79 -14.17 6.18 3.03
CA ILE A 79 -12.71 6.16 3.09
C ILE A 79 -12.26 5.95 4.54
N LYS A 80 -11.45 4.91 4.77
CA LYS A 80 -10.75 4.75 6.04
C LYS A 80 -9.91 6.00 6.27
N LYS A 81 -10.07 6.67 7.42
CA LYS A 81 -9.31 7.88 7.80
C LYS A 81 -7.80 7.79 7.43
N GLY A 82 -7.18 6.63 7.66
CA GLY A 82 -5.77 6.41 7.34
C GLY A 82 -5.39 6.38 5.84
N VAL A 83 -6.34 6.17 4.92
CA VAL A 83 -6.07 6.16 3.46
C VAL A 83 -5.91 7.58 2.92
N LEU A 84 -6.75 8.51 3.37
CA LEU A 84 -6.63 9.93 2.97
C LEU A 84 -5.31 10.54 3.45
N GLU A 85 -4.86 10.16 4.64
CA GLU A 85 -3.61 10.65 5.24
C GLU A 85 -2.37 10.21 4.45
N MET A 86 -2.45 9.10 3.71
CA MET A 86 -1.36 8.58 2.88
C MET A 86 -1.41 9.10 1.43
N ALA A 87 -2.49 9.77 1.01
CA ALA A 87 -2.69 10.16 -0.37
C ALA A 87 -1.76 11.32 -0.78
N ASP A 88 -0.90 11.10 -1.78
CA ASP A 88 -0.17 12.18 -2.44
C ASP A 88 -1.05 12.87 -3.50
N MET A 89 -2.14 12.24 -3.95
CA MET A 89 -3.20 12.84 -4.77
C MET A 89 -4.48 12.03 -4.70
N ILE A 90 -5.61 12.71 -4.86
CA ILE A 90 -6.92 12.09 -5.03
C ILE A 90 -7.42 12.38 -6.44
N ALA A 91 -7.91 11.37 -7.14
CA ALA A 91 -8.60 11.55 -8.42
C ALA A 91 -10.03 10.99 -8.33
N VAL A 92 -11.01 11.88 -8.50
CA VAL A 92 -12.43 11.50 -8.59
C VAL A 92 -12.72 11.08 -10.02
N ASN A 93 -12.78 9.77 -10.22
CA ASN A 93 -13.02 9.11 -11.50
C ASN A 93 -14.51 9.07 -11.85
N LYS A 94 -14.81 8.73 -13.12
CA LYS A 94 -16.16 8.76 -13.72
C LYS A 94 -16.78 10.17 -13.70
N ALA A 95 -15.94 11.20 -13.88
CA ALA A 95 -16.36 12.60 -13.95
C ALA A 95 -16.79 12.99 -15.38
N ASP A 96 -17.74 12.23 -15.94
CA ASP A 96 -18.25 12.34 -17.30
C ASP A 96 -19.78 12.26 -17.35
N GLY A 97 -20.36 12.75 -18.45
CA GLY A 97 -21.81 12.79 -18.67
C GLY A 97 -22.58 13.41 -17.50
N ASP A 98 -23.68 12.76 -17.12
CA ASP A 98 -24.56 13.22 -16.04
C ASP A 98 -23.89 13.12 -14.64
N ASN A 99 -22.76 12.42 -14.52
CA ASN A 99 -22.06 12.27 -13.25
C ASN A 99 -21.04 13.40 -12.99
N ARG A 100 -20.76 14.26 -13.98
CA ARG A 100 -19.78 15.34 -13.88
C ARG A 100 -20.01 16.24 -12.67
N GLN A 101 -21.24 16.72 -12.49
CA GLN A 101 -21.58 17.64 -11.40
C GLN A 101 -21.41 16.98 -10.02
N ARG A 102 -21.75 15.70 -9.89
CA ARG A 102 -21.56 14.95 -8.64
C ARG A 102 -20.08 14.74 -8.33
N ALA A 103 -19.26 14.48 -9.35
CA ALA A 103 -17.82 14.37 -9.20
C ALA A 103 -17.17 15.69 -8.77
N GLU A 104 -17.64 16.83 -9.30
CA GLU A 104 -17.19 18.16 -8.88
C GLU A 104 -17.48 18.45 -7.40
N LEU A 105 -18.68 18.09 -6.93
CA LEU A 105 -19.05 18.20 -5.51
C LEU A 105 -18.17 17.32 -4.63
N ALA A 106 -18.04 16.03 -4.97
CA ALA A 106 -17.17 15.12 -4.21
C ALA A 106 -15.71 15.60 -4.18
N ALA A 107 -15.18 16.12 -5.29
CA ALA A 107 -13.85 16.69 -5.32
C ALA A 107 -13.72 17.92 -4.42
N ALA A 108 -14.74 18.77 -4.32
CA ALA A 108 -14.76 19.89 -3.39
C ALA A 108 -14.73 19.42 -1.93
N ASP A 109 -15.50 18.38 -1.60
CA ASP A 109 -15.53 17.80 -0.26
C ASP A 109 -14.17 17.21 0.15
N TYR A 110 -13.49 16.49 -0.76
CA TYR A 110 -12.15 15.98 -0.49
C TYR A 110 -11.09 17.08 -0.35
N ARG A 111 -11.17 18.17 -1.13
CA ARG A 111 -10.28 19.32 -0.95
C ARG A 111 -10.49 19.94 0.43
N ALA A 112 -11.74 20.14 0.83
CA ALA A 112 -12.06 20.66 2.15
C ALA A 112 -11.54 19.74 3.27
N ALA A 113 -11.71 18.43 3.13
CA ALA A 113 -11.22 17.44 4.09
C ALA A 113 -9.68 17.47 4.21
N LEU A 114 -8.96 17.48 3.08
CA LEU A 114 -7.49 17.54 3.07
C LEU A 114 -6.98 18.83 3.74
N HIS A 115 -7.67 19.96 3.57
CA HIS A 115 -7.31 21.21 4.24
C HIS A 115 -7.46 21.18 5.77
N LEU A 116 -8.26 20.25 6.31
CA LEU A 116 -8.42 20.06 7.75
C LEU A 116 -7.38 19.12 8.35
N LEU A 117 -6.68 18.33 7.52
CA LEU A 117 -5.64 17.43 7.96
C LEU A 117 -4.31 18.17 8.18
N THR A 118 -3.50 17.66 9.09
CA THR A 118 -2.13 18.14 9.24
C THR A 118 -1.33 17.76 7.99
N PRO A 119 -0.64 18.70 7.32
CA PRO A 119 0.15 18.39 6.13
C PRO A 119 1.22 17.35 6.44
N ALA A 120 1.27 16.28 5.63
CA ALA A 120 2.31 15.26 5.72
C ALA A 120 3.68 15.76 5.22
N SER A 121 3.68 16.78 4.36
CA SER A 121 4.87 17.45 3.84
C SER A 121 4.64 18.96 3.81
N LEU A 122 5.72 19.73 4.00
CA LEU A 122 5.70 21.17 3.75
C LEU A 122 5.92 21.52 2.28
N THR A 123 6.44 20.56 1.48
CA THR A 123 6.80 20.72 0.07
C THR A 123 5.65 20.34 -0.86
N TRP A 124 4.78 19.42 -0.42
CA TRP A 124 3.67 18.92 -1.21
C TRP A 124 2.33 19.05 -0.50
N SER A 125 1.33 19.54 -1.24
CA SER A 125 -0.07 19.56 -0.83
C SER A 125 -0.86 18.70 -1.83
N PRO A 126 -1.50 17.60 -1.40
CA PRO A 126 -2.16 16.67 -2.30
C PRO A 126 -3.27 17.34 -3.13
N PRO A 127 -3.16 17.36 -4.48
CA PRO A 127 -4.24 17.88 -5.31
C PRO A 127 -5.41 16.89 -5.35
N VAL A 128 -6.60 17.43 -5.62
CA VAL A 128 -7.80 16.64 -5.94
C VAL A 128 -8.23 16.97 -7.36
N LEU A 129 -8.13 15.97 -8.24
CA LEU A 129 -8.45 16.10 -9.66
C LEU A 129 -9.72 15.33 -10.04
N LEU A 130 -10.26 15.67 -11.22
CA LEU A 130 -11.35 14.94 -11.85
C LEU A 130 -10.80 14.16 -13.03
N CYS A 131 -11.26 12.93 -13.22
CA CYS A 131 -10.91 12.16 -14.41
C CYS A 131 -12.07 11.27 -14.90
N SER A 132 -11.99 10.84 -16.14
CA SER A 132 -12.75 9.68 -16.64
C SER A 132 -11.78 8.74 -17.32
N GLY A 133 -11.50 7.61 -16.65
CA GLY A 133 -10.69 6.54 -17.23
C GLY A 133 -11.36 5.91 -18.46
N LEU A 134 -12.70 5.91 -18.52
CA LEU A 134 -13.44 5.37 -19.67
C LEU A 134 -13.35 6.30 -20.89
N ALA A 135 -13.55 7.60 -20.69
CA ALA A 135 -13.51 8.60 -21.74
C ALA A 135 -12.07 9.09 -22.06
N ASN A 136 -11.06 8.59 -21.34
CA ASN A 136 -9.67 9.02 -21.44
C ASN A 136 -9.48 10.53 -21.22
N GLN A 137 -10.12 11.07 -20.17
CA GLN A 137 -10.12 12.49 -19.82
C GLN A 137 -9.45 12.72 -18.46
N GLY A 138 -8.63 13.78 -18.36
CA GLY A 138 -7.93 14.16 -17.12
C GLY A 138 -6.72 13.30 -16.76
N LEU A 139 -6.39 12.28 -17.55
CA LEU A 139 -5.26 11.38 -17.26
C LEU A 139 -3.90 12.04 -17.51
N ASP A 140 -3.79 12.92 -18.53
CA ASP A 140 -2.56 13.67 -18.80
C ASP A 140 -2.25 14.65 -17.66
N GLU A 141 -3.27 15.35 -17.16
CA GLU A 141 -3.14 16.27 -16.03
C GLU A 141 -2.75 15.52 -14.74
N LEU A 142 -3.35 14.35 -14.53
CA LEU A 142 -3.00 13.45 -13.43
C LEU A 142 -1.53 13.05 -13.49
N TRP A 143 -1.05 12.61 -14.67
CA TRP A 143 0.35 12.25 -14.85
C TRP A 143 1.29 13.43 -14.63
N GLN A 144 0.92 14.63 -15.11
CA GLN A 144 1.70 15.85 -14.87
C GLN A 144 1.85 16.16 -13.38
N GLN A 145 0.82 15.98 -12.55
CA GLN A 145 0.94 16.18 -11.10
C GLN A 145 1.92 15.19 -10.45
N ILE A 146 1.96 13.93 -10.92
CA ILE A 146 2.94 12.94 -10.44
C ILE A 146 4.37 13.39 -10.77
N LEU A 147 4.60 13.93 -11.97
CA LEU A 147 5.91 14.47 -12.37
C LEU A 147 6.31 15.68 -11.52
N ILE A 148 5.38 16.61 -11.27
CA ILE A 148 5.63 17.78 -10.42
C ILE A 148 5.95 17.35 -8.98
N HIS A 149 5.23 16.36 -8.44
CA HIS A 149 5.54 15.79 -7.13
C HIS A 149 6.96 15.23 -7.10
N LYS A 150 7.32 14.38 -8.08
CA LYS A 150 8.67 13.78 -8.18
C LYS A 150 9.75 14.86 -8.20
N GLU A 151 9.56 15.92 -8.98
CA GLU A 151 10.50 17.04 -9.06
C GLU A 151 10.65 17.77 -7.72
N LYS A 152 9.52 18.19 -7.12
CA LYS A 152 9.52 18.95 -5.86
C LYS A 152 10.10 18.16 -4.69
N MET A 153 9.64 16.91 -4.53
CA MET A 153 10.09 16.03 -3.44
C MET A 153 11.54 15.56 -3.66
N GLY A 154 11.96 15.43 -4.91
CA GLY A 154 13.36 15.20 -5.26
C GLY A 154 14.24 16.39 -4.89
N ALA A 155 13.80 17.61 -5.22
CA ALA A 155 14.53 18.84 -4.91
C ALA A 155 14.62 19.13 -3.40
N SER A 156 13.60 18.76 -2.61
CA SER A 156 13.64 18.90 -1.15
C SER A 156 14.43 17.80 -0.45
N GLY A 157 14.77 16.70 -1.15
CA GLY A 157 15.39 15.51 -0.57
C GLY A 157 14.42 14.58 0.18
N GLU A 158 13.15 14.97 0.31
CA GLU A 158 12.12 14.16 0.98
C GLU A 158 11.86 12.84 0.25
N LEU A 159 12.01 12.80 -1.08
CA LEU A 159 11.84 11.57 -1.85
C LEU A 159 12.89 10.51 -1.48
N GLU A 160 14.16 10.91 -1.37
CA GLU A 160 15.24 10.01 -0.98
C GLU A 160 15.09 9.55 0.48
N LEU A 161 14.70 10.47 1.37
CA LEU A 161 14.39 10.13 2.76
C LEU A 161 13.24 9.12 2.86
N ARG A 162 12.16 9.32 2.10
CA ARG A 162 11.02 8.40 2.01
C ARG A 162 11.50 7.01 1.60
N ARG A 163 12.24 6.90 0.49
CA ARG A 163 12.81 5.62 0.02
C ARG A 163 13.71 4.95 1.05
N SER A 164 14.61 5.69 1.70
CA SER A 164 15.49 5.12 2.73
C SER A 164 14.70 4.60 3.95
N THR A 165 13.65 5.31 4.34
CA THR A 165 12.78 4.91 5.45
C THR A 165 12.00 3.65 5.10
N GLN A 166 11.46 3.59 3.89
CA GLN A 166 10.79 2.41 3.35
C GLN A 166 11.73 1.19 3.30
N GLN A 167 13.01 1.37 2.94
CA GLN A 167 14.01 0.29 2.94
C GLN A 167 14.31 -0.23 4.35
N VAL A 168 14.39 0.64 5.36
CA VAL A 168 14.54 0.23 6.76
C VAL A 168 13.30 -0.52 7.26
N GLY A 169 12.10 0.01 6.95
CA GLY A 169 10.85 -0.70 7.24
C GLY A 169 10.84 -2.10 6.63
N TRP A 170 11.31 -2.20 5.38
CA TRP A 170 11.40 -3.46 4.66
C TRP A 170 12.38 -4.45 5.29
N LEU A 171 13.57 -4.00 5.70
CA LEU A 171 14.53 -4.82 6.44
C LEU A 171 13.89 -5.45 7.67
N ASN A 172 13.16 -4.65 8.46
CA ASN A 172 12.52 -5.14 9.68
C ASN A 172 11.41 -6.16 9.37
N SER A 173 10.56 -5.89 8.37
CA SER A 173 9.52 -6.86 7.96
C SER A 173 10.12 -8.20 7.49
N MET A 174 11.22 -8.17 6.72
CA MET A 174 11.91 -9.40 6.31
C MET A 174 12.49 -10.17 7.50
N LEU A 175 13.01 -9.46 8.50
CA LEU A 175 13.54 -10.08 9.70
C LEU A 175 12.43 -10.79 10.48
N ASP A 176 11.29 -10.12 10.67
CA ASP A 176 10.13 -10.67 11.37
C ASP A 176 9.58 -11.92 10.66
N ASP A 177 9.41 -11.85 9.33
CA ASP A 177 8.97 -12.98 8.51
C ASP A 177 9.96 -14.14 8.62
N ARG A 178 11.27 -13.87 8.54
CA ARG A 178 12.31 -14.90 8.61
C ARG A 178 12.33 -15.60 9.96
N LEU A 179 12.19 -14.86 11.06
CA LEU A 179 12.11 -15.44 12.41
C LEU A 179 10.87 -16.31 12.58
N ARG A 180 9.72 -15.85 12.04
CA ARG A 180 8.47 -16.59 12.08
C ARG A 180 8.53 -17.88 11.27
N ASP A 181 9.14 -17.83 10.09
CA ASP A 181 9.36 -19.00 9.24
C ASP A 181 10.32 -20.00 9.90
N ASP A 182 11.40 -19.51 10.54
CA ASP A 182 12.35 -20.36 11.27
C ASP A 182 11.66 -21.14 12.40
N LEU A 183 10.81 -20.48 13.20
CA LEU A 183 10.01 -21.14 14.24
C LEU A 183 9.12 -22.26 13.68
N ARG A 184 8.48 -22.05 12.53
CA ARG A 184 7.61 -23.05 11.89
C ARG A 184 8.39 -24.15 11.16
N SER A 185 9.68 -23.94 10.88
CA SER A 185 10.51 -24.92 10.18
C SER A 185 10.88 -26.14 11.04
N TYR A 186 10.89 -26.00 12.37
CA TYR A 186 11.13 -27.10 13.30
C TYR A 186 9.80 -27.75 13.71
N PRO A 187 9.59 -29.06 13.45
CA PRO A 187 8.32 -29.71 13.77
C PRO A 187 7.92 -29.60 15.26
N GLU A 188 8.90 -29.69 16.16
CA GLU A 188 8.68 -29.57 17.60
C GLU A 188 8.17 -28.19 18.01
N LEU A 189 8.75 -27.13 17.44
CA LEU A 189 8.33 -25.75 17.73
C LEU A 189 7.01 -25.41 17.07
N SER A 190 6.76 -25.92 15.86
CA SER A 190 5.46 -25.74 15.22
C SER A 190 4.35 -26.37 16.05
N GLN A 191 4.56 -27.59 16.57
CA GLN A 191 3.58 -28.26 17.43
C GLN A 191 3.37 -27.53 18.75
N GLU A 192 4.45 -27.03 19.37
CA GLU A 192 4.33 -26.27 20.61
C GLU A 192 3.63 -24.92 20.38
N LEU A 193 3.91 -24.24 19.26
CA LEU A 193 3.21 -23.01 18.87
C LEU A 193 1.70 -23.27 18.71
N ASP A 194 1.29 -24.32 17.99
CA ASP A 194 -0.12 -24.66 17.81
C ASP A 194 -0.81 -24.98 19.16
N ARG A 195 -0.10 -25.64 20.07
CA ARG A 195 -0.58 -25.93 21.44
C ARG A 195 -0.76 -24.65 22.25
N LEU A 196 0.22 -23.77 22.23
CA LEU A 196 0.21 -22.50 22.97
C LEU A 196 -0.86 -21.53 22.42
N GLU A 197 -1.03 -21.46 21.10
CA GLU A 197 -2.11 -20.67 20.48
C GLU A 197 -3.49 -21.15 20.97
N THR A 198 -3.70 -22.47 21.09
CA THR A 198 -4.94 -23.04 21.63
C THR A 198 -5.15 -22.69 23.10
N ALA A 199 -4.12 -22.81 23.94
CA ALA A 199 -4.20 -22.49 25.37
C ALA A 199 -4.48 -21.00 25.62
N VAL A 200 -3.91 -20.11 24.80
CA VAL A 200 -4.21 -18.66 24.85
C VAL A 200 -5.66 -18.39 24.45
N GLN A 201 -6.15 -19.02 23.37
CA GLN A 201 -7.54 -18.86 22.93
C GLN A 201 -8.55 -19.34 23.99
N GLN A 202 -8.20 -20.37 24.75
CA GLN A 202 -9.03 -20.91 25.84
C GLN A 202 -8.89 -20.13 27.15
N GLY A 203 -7.95 -19.18 27.23
CA GLY A 203 -7.70 -18.36 28.42
C GLY A 203 -6.96 -19.11 29.54
N GLU A 204 -6.31 -20.25 29.23
CA GLU A 204 -5.57 -21.06 30.20
C GLU A 204 -4.22 -20.42 30.56
N ILE A 205 -3.61 -19.73 29.59
CA ILE A 205 -2.37 -18.98 29.76
C ILE A 205 -2.48 -17.60 29.10
N THR A 206 -1.66 -16.65 29.53
CA THR A 206 -1.57 -15.33 28.90
C THR A 206 -0.70 -15.40 27.65
N ALA A 207 -0.93 -14.49 26.70
CA ALA A 207 -0.11 -14.37 25.50
C ALA A 207 1.38 -14.14 25.83
N THR A 208 1.68 -13.36 26.87
CA THR A 208 3.06 -13.15 27.35
C THR A 208 3.71 -14.44 27.80
N SER A 209 3.04 -15.22 28.65
CA SER A 209 3.58 -16.50 29.14
C SER A 209 3.76 -17.52 28.01
N ALA A 210 2.86 -17.53 27.02
CA ALA A 210 2.99 -18.37 25.84
C ALA A 210 4.25 -18.03 25.03
N VAL A 211 4.51 -16.73 24.78
CA VAL A 211 5.70 -16.28 24.06
C VAL A 211 6.98 -16.64 24.81
N ASP A 212 7.03 -16.45 26.13
CA ASP A 212 8.20 -16.79 26.94
C ASP A 212 8.51 -18.30 26.88
N GLN A 213 7.49 -19.15 27.00
CA GLN A 213 7.64 -20.61 26.90
C GLN A 213 8.14 -21.04 25.52
N LEU A 214 7.57 -20.47 24.45
CA LEU A 214 8.00 -20.76 23.08
C LEU A 214 9.45 -20.32 22.86
N TRP A 215 9.83 -19.15 23.39
CA TRP A 215 11.18 -18.60 23.26
C TRP A 215 12.21 -19.46 24.00
N GLU A 216 11.92 -19.89 25.23
CA GLU A 216 12.78 -20.83 25.96
C GLU A 216 13.00 -22.12 25.19
N ARG A 217 11.93 -22.68 24.58
CA ARG A 217 12.04 -23.89 23.77
C ARG A 217 12.88 -23.65 22.51
N TYR A 218 12.72 -22.51 21.85
CA TYR A 218 13.53 -22.13 20.69
C TYR A 218 15.04 -22.09 21.03
N GLN A 219 15.41 -21.52 22.17
CA GLN A 219 16.81 -21.45 22.63
C GLN A 219 17.43 -22.81 22.93
N GLN A 220 16.63 -23.82 23.31
CA GLN A 220 17.12 -25.18 23.59
C GLN A 220 17.41 -25.99 22.33
N LEU A 221 16.81 -25.63 21.20
CA LEU A 221 16.93 -26.36 19.93
C LEU A 221 18.03 -25.81 19.02
N ARG A 222 18.59 -24.65 19.33
CA ARG A 222 19.76 -24.05 18.69
C ARG A 222 21.05 -24.37 19.44
#